data_AF-A0AAW0P7W2-F1
#
_entry.id   AF-A0AAW0P7W2-F1
#
_cell.length_a   1.000
_cell.length_b   1.000
_cell.length_c   1.000
_cell.angle_alpha   90.00
_cell.angle_beta   90.00
_cell.angle_gamma   90.00
#
_symmetry.space_group_name_H-M   'P 1'
#
loop_
_entity.id
_entity.type
_entity.pdbx_description
1 polymer ?
#
loop_
_entity_poly.entity_id
_entity_poly.type
_entity_poly.pdbx_seq_one_letter_code
_entity_poly.pdbx_strand_id
1 'polypeptide(L)'
;MLDSGHLFANWIPIMSFLQGRYALKAMVEVRYMSEKEKVKAKVEKVAAVSLTSDMWTSINMDAYLAVTCHFVEEKVRLSSVLLGVQSHTAEILLV
;
A
#
# COMPACT_ATOMS: atom_id res chain seq x y z
N MET A 1 -27.05 18.20 19.19
CA MET A 1 -25.83 17.42 19.46
C MET A 1 -26.05 16.02 18.91
N LEU A 2 -25.61 15.78 17.66
CA LEU A 2 -25.13 14.50 17.11
C LEU A 2 -24.71 14.75 15.65
N ASP A 3 -23.42 15.07 15.56
CA ASP A 3 -22.44 14.71 14.54
C ASP A 3 -22.82 14.74 13.04
N SER A 4 -22.48 15.87 12.42
CA SER A 4 -22.40 16.08 10.96
C SER A 4 -21.22 15.33 10.29
N GLY A 5 -20.50 14.46 10.99
CA GLY A 5 -19.28 13.78 10.54
C GLY A 5 -19.44 12.69 9.49
N HIS A 6 -20.67 12.25 9.18
CA HIS A 6 -20.90 11.11 8.29
C HIS A 6 -20.98 11.46 6.79
N LEU A 7 -20.93 12.74 6.42
CA LEU A 7 -21.01 13.17 5.01
C LEU A 7 -19.66 13.64 4.42
N PHE A 8 -18.58 13.66 5.21
CA PHE A 8 -17.26 14.15 4.78
C PHE A 8 -16.34 13.08 4.18
N ALA A 9 -16.68 11.79 4.28
CA ALA A 9 -15.75 10.71 3.94
C ALA A 9 -15.71 10.31 2.45
N ASN A 10 -16.71 10.68 1.64
CA ASN A 10 -16.89 10.10 0.30
C ASN A 10 -16.72 11.07 -0.88
N TRP A 11 -16.42 12.34 -0.65
CA TRP A 11 -16.26 13.30 -1.74
C TRP A 11 -15.12 14.27 -1.42
N ILE A 12 -13.88 13.88 -1.72
CA ILE A 12 -12.84 14.88 -1.99
C ILE A 12 -13.38 15.67 -3.18
N PRO A 13 -13.69 16.96 -3.04
CA PRO A 13 -14.43 17.67 -4.06
C PRO A 13 -13.61 17.70 -5.34
N ILE A 14 -14.35 17.72 -6.43
CA ILE A 14 -13.97 17.95 -7.83
C ILE A 14 -13.04 19.19 -8.02
N MET A 15 -12.77 19.97 -6.95
CA MET A 15 -11.79 21.06 -6.84
C MET A 15 -10.32 20.61 -6.66
N SER A 16 -10.03 19.31 -6.72
CA SER A 16 -8.66 18.74 -6.65
C SER A 16 -7.97 18.63 -8.01
N PHE A 17 -8.67 18.99 -9.09
CA PHE A 17 -8.25 18.77 -10.48
C PHE A 17 -7.00 19.54 -10.92
N LEU A 18 -6.51 20.50 -10.12
CA LEU A 18 -5.38 21.38 -10.48
C LEU A 18 -4.25 21.42 -9.44
N GLN A 19 -4.06 20.35 -8.65
CA GLN A 19 -2.93 20.29 -7.74
C GLN A 19 -1.64 19.90 -8.49
N GLY A 20 -0.64 20.78 -8.45
CA GLY A 20 0.67 20.50 -9.04
C GLY A 20 1.36 19.27 -8.42
N ARG A 21 2.39 18.75 -9.09
CA ARG A 21 3.08 17.49 -8.73
C ARG A 21 3.47 17.40 -7.24
N TYR A 22 3.83 18.51 -6.61
CA TYR A 22 4.19 18.57 -5.19
C TYR A 22 3.01 18.30 -4.26
N ALA A 23 1.87 18.92 -4.52
CA ALA A 23 0.67 18.73 -3.70
C ALA A 23 0.13 17.30 -3.86
N LEU A 24 0.14 16.75 -5.08
CA LEU A 24 -0.20 15.34 -5.31
C LEU A 24 0.74 14.39 -4.55
N LYS A 25 2.06 14.63 -4.62
CA LYS A 25 3.04 13.81 -3.89
C LYS A 25 2.78 13.85 -2.38
N ALA A 26 2.53 15.03 -1.81
CA ALA A 26 2.23 15.18 -0.39
C ALA A 26 0.93 14.44 0.01
N MET A 27 -0.13 14.52 -0.80
CA MET A 27 -1.37 13.79 -0.55
C MET A 27 -1.18 12.28 -0.61
N VAL A 28 -0.43 11.78 -1.60
CA VAL A 28 -0.12 10.35 -1.73
C VAL A 28 0.69 9.88 -0.53
N GLU A 29 1.69 10.64 -0.09
CA GLU A 29 2.51 10.33 1.08
C GLU A 29 1.65 10.23 2.35
N VAL A 30 0.79 11.22 2.60
CA VAL A 30 -0.13 11.22 3.76
C VAL A 30 -1.04 10.00 3.72
N ARG A 31 -1.61 9.68 2.55
CA ARG A 31 -2.48 8.51 2.39
C ARG A 31 -1.73 7.20 2.58
N TYR A 32 -0.51 7.10 2.05
CA TYR A 32 0.36 5.95 2.21
C TYR A 32 0.68 5.70 3.68
N MET A 33 1.13 6.72 4.41
CA MET A 33 1.44 6.60 5.84
C MET A 33 0.21 6.19 6.66
N SER A 34 -0.94 6.79 6.39
CA SER A 34 -2.20 6.41 7.04
C SER A 34 -2.56 4.94 6.79
N GLU A 35 -2.46 4.46 5.55
CA GLU A 35 -2.82 3.10 5.22
C GLU A 35 -1.80 2.08 5.73
N LYS A 36 -0.51 2.43 5.71
CA LYS A 36 0.58 1.63 6.28
C LYS A 36 0.34 1.34 7.76
N GLU A 37 -0.02 2.35 8.55
CA GLU A 37 -0.30 2.16 9.98
C GLU A 37 -1.55 1.29 10.20
N LYS A 38 -2.60 1.44 9.40
CA LYS A 38 -3.79 0.55 9.47
C LYS A 38 -3.44 -0.90 9.17
N VAL A 39 -2.66 -1.15 8.12
CA VAL A 39 -2.24 -2.49 7.74
C VAL A 39 -1.35 -3.09 8.82
N LYS A 40 -0.38 -2.32 9.35
CA LYS A 40 0.47 -2.76 10.45
C LYS A 40 -0.35 -3.19 11.66
N ALA A 41 -1.31 -2.37 12.08
CA ALA A 41 -2.20 -2.69 13.20
C ALA A 41 -3.10 -3.93 12.95
N LYS A 42 -3.38 -4.28 11.69
CA LYS A 42 -4.07 -5.53 11.33
C LYS A 42 -3.12 -6.72 11.38
N VAL A 43 -1.94 -6.58 10.78
CA VAL A 43 -0.93 -7.64 10.72
C VAL A 43 -0.44 -8.02 12.12
N GLU A 44 -0.34 -7.07 13.04
CA GLU A 44 0.01 -7.34 14.45
C GLU A 44 -1.04 -8.18 15.20
N LYS A 45 -2.28 -8.24 14.71
CA LYS A 45 -3.39 -8.97 15.35
C LYS A 45 -3.62 -10.37 14.79
N VAL A 46 -3.10 -10.66 13.60
CA VAL A 46 -3.31 -11.97 12.96
C VAL A 46 -2.29 -12.98 13.47
N ALA A 47 -2.72 -14.24 13.60
CA ALA A 47 -1.87 -15.30 14.11
C ALA A 47 -0.72 -15.68 13.17
N ALA A 48 -0.91 -15.50 11.86
CA ALA A 48 0.07 -15.84 10.84
C ALA A 48 -0.11 -15.00 9.58
N VAL A 49 0.98 -14.88 8.83
CA VAL A 49 1.03 -14.28 7.50
C VAL A 49 1.69 -15.24 6.53
N SER A 50 1.31 -15.18 5.26
CA SER A 50 2.01 -15.82 4.15
C SER A 50 2.57 -14.73 3.24
N LEU A 51 3.81 -14.87 2.82
CA LEU A 51 4.44 -13.93 1.88
C LEU A 51 4.52 -14.56 0.50
N THR A 52 4.23 -13.78 -0.53
CA THR A 52 4.56 -14.10 -1.92
C THR A 52 5.56 -13.07 -2.44
N SER A 53 6.47 -13.56 -3.28
CA SER A 53 7.48 -12.73 -3.92
C SER A 53 7.38 -12.89 -5.43
N ASP A 54 7.03 -11.80 -6.12
CA ASP A 54 6.92 -11.78 -7.57
C ASP A 54 8.14 -11.06 -8.14
N MET A 55 8.91 -11.74 -8.97
CA MET A 55 10.07 -11.17 -9.65
C MET A 55 9.78 -10.99 -11.13
N TRP A 56 10.17 -9.84 -11.67
CA TRP A 56 10.14 -9.59 -13.11
C TRP A 56 11.29 -8.69 -13.53
N THR A 57 11.62 -8.73 -14.82
CA THR A 57 12.56 -7.80 -15.44
C THR A 57 11.77 -6.86 -16.35
N SER A 58 12.00 -5.56 -16.27
CA SER A 58 11.36 -4.60 -17.17
C SER A 58 11.92 -4.70 -18.59
N ILE A 59 11.24 -4.07 -19.54
CA ILE A 59 11.77 -3.86 -20.88
C ILE A 59 13.09 -3.08 -20.89
N ASN A 60 13.38 -2.33 -19.82
CA ASN A 60 14.62 -1.58 -19.64
C ASN A 60 15.72 -2.40 -18.94
N MET A 61 15.52 -3.71 -18.77
CA MET A 61 16.43 -4.62 -18.06
C MET A 61 16.61 -4.35 -16.55
N ASP A 62 15.69 -3.60 -15.94
CA ASP A 62 15.66 -3.43 -14.49
C ASP A 62 14.97 -4.64 -13.85
N ALA A 63 15.61 -5.28 -12.87
CA ALA A 63 14.98 -6.35 -12.11
C ALA A 63 14.10 -5.76 -11.00
N TYR A 64 12.92 -6.32 -10.77
CA TYR A 64 12.01 -5.91 -9.71
C TYR A 64 11.64 -7.12 -8.87
N LEU A 65 11.48 -6.86 -7.57
CA LEU A 65 10.94 -7.80 -6.60
C LEU A 65 9.78 -7.12 -5.88
N ALA A 66 8.57 -7.64 -6.05
CA ALA A 66 7.42 -7.29 -5.22
C ALA A 66 7.27 -8.31 -4.09
N VAL A 67 6.95 -7.83 -2.89
CA VAL A 67 6.59 -8.69 -1.76
C VAL A 67 5.16 -8.38 -1.34
N THR A 68 4.28 -9.37 -1.39
CA THR A 68 2.89 -9.27 -0.96
C THR A 68 2.67 -10.13 0.28
N CYS A 69 2.00 -9.57 1.28
CA CYS A 69 1.60 -10.25 2.50
C CYS A 69 0.14 -10.65 2.43
N HIS A 70 -0.16 -11.91 2.73
CA HIS A 70 -1.49 -12.49 2.76
C HIS A 70 -1.80 -12.96 4.18
N PHE A 71 -2.97 -12.59 4.69
CA PHE A 71 -3.40 -13.01 6.02
C PHE A 71 -4.92 -13.14 6.09
N VAL A 72 -5.39 -13.95 7.03
CA VAL A 72 -6.81 -14.12 7.30
C VAL A 72 -7.18 -13.20 8.45
N GLU A 73 -8.02 -12.21 8.18
CA GLU A 73 -8.61 -11.34 9.21
C GLU A 73 -9.74 -12.06 9.96
N GLU A 74 -10.28 -11.38 10.98
CA GLU A 74 -11.54 -11.78 11.61
C GLU A 74 -12.62 -12.05 10.57
N LYS A 75 -13.53 -12.99 10.87
CA LYS A 75 -14.59 -13.45 9.96
C LYS A 75 -14.07 -14.18 8.70
N VAL A 76 -12.88 -14.78 8.78
CA VAL A 76 -12.30 -15.64 7.73
C VAL A 76 -12.12 -14.89 6.40
N ARG A 77 -11.80 -13.60 6.48
CA ARG A 77 -11.60 -12.77 5.29
C ARG A 77 -10.12 -12.76 4.90
N LEU A 78 -9.80 -13.34 3.75
CA LEU A 78 -8.46 -13.23 3.17
C LEU A 78 -8.19 -11.78 2.77
N SER A 79 -7.08 -11.23 3.25
CA SER A 79 -6.58 -9.92 2.89
C SER A 79 -5.18 -10.05 2.31
N SER A 80 -4.91 -9.31 1.24
CA SER A 80 -3.63 -9.27 0.57
C SER A 80 -3.16 -7.83 0.49
N VAL A 81 -1.94 -7.57 0.94
CA VAL A 81 -1.35 -6.23 0.95
C VAL A 81 0.07 -6.27 0.39
N LEU A 82 0.33 -5.44 -0.62
CA LEU A 82 1.67 -5.22 -1.15
C LEU A 82 2.51 -4.48 -0.10
N LEU A 83 3.59 -5.10 0.37
CA LEU A 83 4.50 -4.52 1.35
C LEU A 83 5.53 -3.60 0.70
N GLY A 84 5.92 -3.91 -0.53
CA GLY A 84 6.87 -3.10 -1.27
C GLY A 84 7.21 -3.70 -2.63
N VAL A 85 7.78 -2.84 -3.47
CA VAL A 85 8.41 -3.20 -4.73
C VAL A 85 9.80 -2.58 -4.71
N GLN A 86 10.82 -3.39 -4.97
CA GLN A 86 12.20 -2.92 -5.02
C GLN A 86 12.80 -3.23 -6.38
N SER A 87 13.35 -2.19 -7.03
CA SER A 87 14.16 -2.35 -8.23
C SER A 87 15.60 -2.67 -7.85
N HIS A 88 16.17 -3.69 -8.49
CA HIS A 88 17.57 -4.03 -8.44
C HIS A 88 18.15 -3.88 -9.85
N THR A 89 19.29 -3.22 -9.96
CA THR A 89 20.15 -3.41 -11.13
C THR A 89 20.67 -4.85 -11.04
N ALA A 90 20.79 -5.56 -12.17
CA ALA A 90 20.92 -7.02 -12.27
C ALA A 90 22.12 -7.69 -11.53
N GLU A 91 22.91 -6.96 -10.73
CA GLU A 91 24.16 -7.46 -10.13
C GLU A 91 24.05 -7.94 -8.68
N ILE A 92 22.92 -7.79 -7.98
CA ILE A 92 22.84 -8.19 -6.56
C ILE A 92 21.57 -9.00 -6.30
N LEU A 93 21.68 -10.32 -6.48
CA LEU A 93 20.84 -11.29 -5.78
C LEU A 93 21.68 -12.54 -5.47
N LEU A 94 22.61 -12.41 -4.53
CA LEU A 94 23.15 -13.55 -3.79
C LEU A 94 22.40 -13.60 -2.46
N VAL A 95 21.41 -14.50 -2.39
CA VAL A 95 20.93 -15.08 -1.14
C VAL A 95 21.66 -16.41 -0.96
#